data_AF-X1IXH7-F1
#
_entry.id   AF-X1IXH7-F1
#
_cell.length_a   1.000
_cell.length_b   1.000
_cell.length_c   1.000
_cell.angle_alpha   90.00
_cell.angle_beta   90.00
_cell.angle_gamma   90.00
#
_symmetry.space_group_name_H-M   'P 1'
#
loop_
_entity.id
_entity.type
_entity.pdbx_description
1 polymer ?
#
loop_
_entity_poly.entity_id
_entity_poly.type
_entity_poly.pdbx_seq_one_letter_code
_entity_poly.pdbx_strand_id
1 'polypeptide(L)' 'KVRGISSPVKLSEKPASIRRPAPELGQHTEEILLELGYNWGQIQRLKDNNVIP' A
#
# COMPACT_ATOMS: atom_id res chain seq x y z
N LYS A 1 -7.85 -0.33 18.61
CA LYS A 1 -9.08 -0.58 17.81
C LYS A 1 -9.50 0.74 17.18
N VAL A 2 -9.38 0.89 15.86
CA VAL A 2 -9.77 2.12 15.16
C VAL A 2 -11.30 2.20 15.14
N ARG A 3 -11.89 3.35 15.49
CA ARG A 3 -13.32 3.60 15.38
C ARG A 3 -13.61 4.25 14.04
N GLY A 4 -14.49 3.65 13.25
CA GLY A 4 -14.87 4.14 11.93
C GLY A 4 -16.26 3.64 11.54
N ILE A 5 -16.85 4.26 10.51
CA ILE A 5 -18.15 3.86 9.97
C ILE A 5 -17.94 2.62 9.09
N SER A 6 -18.82 1.63 9.21
CA SER A 6 -18.81 0.44 8.35
C SER A 6 -19.27 0.77 6.93
N SER A 7 -18.97 -0.10 5.96
CA SER A 7 -19.53 0.00 4.60
C SER A 7 -21.05 0.20 4.64
N PRO A 8 -21.60 1.20 3.92
CA PRO A 8 -23.05 1.45 3.88
C PRO A 8 -23.82 0.35 3.13
N VAL A 9 -23.15 -0.40 2.25
CA VAL A 9 -23.72 -1.51 1.48
C VAL A 9 -23.31 -2.84 2.11
N LYS A 10 -24.29 -3.72 2.35
CA LYS A 10 -24.09 -5.10 2.82
C LYS A 10 -24.26 -6.07 1.67
N LEU A 11 -23.23 -6.87 1.42
CA LEU A 11 -23.25 -7.96 0.43
C LEU A 11 -23.39 -9.29 1.18
N SER A 12 -24.30 -10.15 0.72
CA SER A 12 -24.58 -11.45 1.35
C SER A 12 -23.43 -12.45 1.18
N GLU A 13 -22.85 -12.54 -0.01
CA GLU A 13 -21.79 -13.52 -0.32
C GLU A 13 -20.38 -13.00 -0.02
N LYS A 14 -20.11 -11.72 -0.28
CA LYS A 14 -18.79 -11.10 -0.13
C LYS A 14 -18.85 -9.84 0.73
N PRO A 15 -19.05 -9.96 2.05
CA PRO A 15 -19.13 -8.81 2.93
C PRO A 15 -17.82 -8.01 2.91
N ALA A 16 -17.95 -6.68 2.88
CA ALA A 16 -16.80 -5.78 2.98
C ALA A 16 -16.15 -5.92 4.37
N SER A 17 -14.83 -6.06 4.41
CA SER A 17 -14.05 -6.17 5.64
C SER A 17 -12.84 -5.26 5.62
N ILE A 18 -12.50 -4.69 6.79
CA ILE A 18 -11.27 -3.91 6.98
C ILE A 18 -10.15 -4.93 7.21
N ARG A 19 -9.25 -5.10 6.23
CA ARG A 19 -8.23 -6.17 6.23
C ARG A 19 -6.92 -5.77 6.89
N ARG A 20 -6.53 -4.51 6.75
CA ARG A 20 -5.27 -3.95 7.27
C ARG A 20 -5.47 -2.48 7.65
N PRO A 21 -4.67 -1.95 8.58
CA PRO A 21 -4.65 -0.50 8.83
C PRO A 21 -4.26 0.26 7.56
N ALA A 22 -4.49 1.58 7.59
CA ALA A 22 -3.98 2.46 6.55
C ALA A 22 -2.45 2.36 6.51
N PRO A 23 -1.83 2.34 5.32
CA PRO A 23 -0.38 2.27 5.19
C PRO A 23 0.30 3.56 5.63
N GLU A 24 1.56 3.46 6.04
CA GLU A 24 2.44 4.62 6.22
C GLU A 24 2.91 5.19 4.87
N LEU A 25 3.44 6.41 4.87
CA LEU A 25 4.03 7.01 3.69
C LEU A 25 5.19 6.14 3.20
N GLY A 26 5.10 5.65 1.97
CA GLY A 26 6.15 4.83 1.36
C GLY A 26 6.14 3.35 1.74
N GLN A 27 5.25 2.88 2.63
CA GLN A 27 5.30 1.51 3.20
C GLN A 27 5.41 0.38 2.16
N HIS A 28 4.81 0.54 0.97
CA HIS A 28 4.81 -0.49 -0.07
C HIS A 28 5.52 -0.03 -1.37
N THR A 29 6.26 1.08 -1.34
CA THR A 29 6.86 1.64 -2.55
C THR A 29 7.90 0.69 -3.15
N GLU A 30 8.82 0.15 -2.35
CA GLU A 30 9.84 -0.78 -2.84
C GLU A 30 9.24 -2.13 -3.23
N GLU A 31 8.24 -2.62 -2.49
CA GLU A 31 7.51 -3.86 -2.80
C GLU A 31 6.91 -3.77 -4.21
N ILE A 32 6.17 -2.69 -4.50
CA ILE A 32 5.55 -2.47 -5.81
C ILE A 32 6.60 -2.27 -6.90
N LEU A 33 7.69 -1.55 -6.64
CA LEU A 33 8.74 -1.35 -7.65
C LEU A 33 9.44 -2.66 -8.02
N LEU A 34 9.68 -3.55 -7.05
CA LEU A 34 10.22 -4.88 -7.30
C LEU A 34 9.25 -5.74 -8.12
N GLU A 35 7.95 -5.72 -7.79
CA GLU A 35 6.91 -6.42 -8.56
C GLU A 35 6.81 -5.91 -10.01
N LEU A 36 7.04 -4.61 -10.22
CA LEU A 36 7.10 -3.98 -11.54
C LEU A 36 8.40 -4.28 -12.31
N GLY A 37 9.35 -5.01 -11.71
CA GLY A 37 10.59 -5.44 -12.36
C GLY A 37 11.77 -4.48 -12.21
N TYR A 38 11.67 -3.48 -11.33
CA TYR A 38 12.84 -2.67 -10.97
C TYR A 38 13.79 -3.49 -10.10
N ASN A 39 15.08 -3.34 -10.33
CA ASN A 39 16.08 -3.91 -9.44
C ASN A 39 16.45 -2.93 -8.31
N TRP A 40 17.09 -3.45 -7.26
CA TRP A 40 17.52 -2.67 -6.11
C TRP A 40 18.42 -1.48 -6.46
N GLY A 41 19.28 -1.61 -7.49
CA GLY A 41 20.13 -0.50 -7.92
C GLY A 41 19.34 0.66 -8.53
N GLN A 42 18.27 0.38 -9.26
CA GLN A 42 17.36 1.40 -9.79
C GLN A 42 16.53 2.05 -8.68
N ILE A 43 16.01 1.24 -7.75
CA ILE A 43 15.25 1.74 -6.59
C ILE A 43 16.11 2.69 -5.76
N GLN A 44 17.37 2.32 -5.50
CA GLN A 44 18.29 3.17 -4.75
C GLN A 44 18.55 4.50 -5.44
N ARG A 45 18.75 4.50 -6.77
CA ARG A 45 18.87 5.75 -7.55
C ARG A 45 17.62 6.62 -7.41
N LEU A 46 16.42 6.04 -7.37
CA LEU A 46 15.19 6.82 -7.19
C LEU A 46 15.13 7.45 -5.79
N LYS A 47 15.58 6.74 -4.75
CA LYS A 47 15.72 7.28 -3.40
C LYS A 47 16.73 8.41 -3.33
N ASP A 48 17.92 8.19 -3.91
CA ASP A 48 19.00 9.19 -3.92
C ASP A 48 18.59 10.49 -4.64
N ASN A 49 17.74 10.38 -5.66
CA ASN A 49 17.18 11.53 -6.39
C ASN A 49 15.90 12.11 -5.74
N ASN A 50 15.49 11.65 -4.56
CA ASN A 50 14.25 12.04 -3.86
C ASN A 50 12.98 11.88 -4.71
N VAL A 51 12.96 10.94 -5.66
CA VAL A 51 11.78 10.62 -6.49
C VAL A 51 10.81 9.74 -5.71
N ILE A 52 11.33 8.91 -4.81
CA ILE A 52 10.56 8.07 -3.89
C ILE A 52 11.06 8.31 -2.46
N PRO A 53 10.16 8.18 -1.45
CA PRO A 53 10.50 8.38 -0.04
C PRO A 53 11.45 7.31 0.54
#